data_AF-A0A7C2NIF0-F1
#
_entry.id   AF-A0A7C2NIF0-F1
#
_cell.length_a   1.000
_cell.length_b   1.000
_cell.length_c   1.000
_cell.angle_alpha   90.00
_cell.angle_beta   90.00
_cell.angle_gamma   90.00
#
_symmetry.space_group_name_H-M   'P 1'
#
loop_
_entity.id
_entity.type
_entity.pdbx_description
1 polymer ?
#
loop_
_entity_poly.entity_id
_entity_poly.type
_entity_poly.pdbx_seq_one_letter_code
_entity_poly.pdbx_strand_id
1 'polypeptide(L)'
;MKFRTEIEIEPFPIKIEPNDSIFTIGSCFAENIGNYFLKYKFNSLINPFGVLYNAASIKNSFELITSKKVFAKVDLIFDQGEWHSFFHHSDFSNHSAE
;
A
#
# COMPACT_ATOMS: atom_id res chain seq x y z
N MET A 1 -1.16 -43.56 2.23
CA MET A 1 -1.18 -42.69 3.42
C MET A 1 -1.41 -41.25 2.97
N LYS A 2 -2.28 -40.49 3.65
CA LYS A 2 -2.37 -39.04 3.47
C LYS A 2 -1.25 -38.40 4.33
N PHE A 3 -0.29 -37.74 3.68
CA PHE A 3 0.86 -37.08 4.34
C PHE A 3 0.68 -35.58 4.56
N ARG A 4 -0.51 -35.06 4.25
CA ARG A 4 -0.87 -33.66 4.43
C ARG A 4 -2.33 -33.58 4.88
N THR A 5 -2.64 -32.51 5.61
CA THR A 5 -4.02 -32.11 5.84
C THR A 5 -4.59 -31.59 4.53
N GLU A 6 -5.61 -32.26 4.01
CA GLU A 6 -6.41 -31.72 2.91
C GLU A 6 -7.42 -30.75 3.51
N ILE A 7 -7.33 -29.49 3.08
CA ILE A 7 -8.27 -28.43 3.47
C ILE A 7 -9.17 -28.20 2.27
N GLU A 8 -10.45 -28.56 2.41
CA GLU A 8 -11.49 -28.16 1.47
C GLU A 8 -11.89 -26.72 1.81
N ILE A 9 -11.62 -25.80 0.90
CA ILE A 9 -11.93 -24.37 1.07
C ILE A 9 -13.19 -24.09 0.26
N GLU A 10 -14.28 -23.78 0.95
CA GLU A 10 -15.49 -23.31 0.31
C GLU A 10 -15.23 -21.98 -0.41
N PRO A 11 -15.78 -21.77 -1.62
CA PRO A 11 -15.68 -20.50 -2.31
C PRO A 11 -16.21 -19.35 -1.45
N PHE A 12 -15.46 -18.25 -1.36
CA PHE A 12 -15.96 -17.04 -0.70
C PHE A 12 -17.18 -16.50 -1.49
N PRO A 13 -18.30 -16.13 -0.84
CA PRO A 13 -19.53 -15.78 -1.53
C PRO A 13 -19.42 -14.48 -2.33
N ILE A 14 -18.47 -13.60 -1.97
CA ILE A 14 -18.20 -12.36 -2.68
C ILE A 14 -16.99 -12.58 -3.57
N LYS A 15 -17.15 -12.39 -4.87
CA LYS A 15 -16.05 -12.46 -5.82
C LYS A 15 -15.56 -11.07 -6.14
N ILE A 16 -14.28 -10.99 -6.50
CA ILE A 16 -13.71 -9.77 -7.05
C ILE A 16 -14.06 -9.75 -8.53
N GLU A 17 -14.87 -8.78 -8.93
CA GLU A 17 -15.31 -8.56 -10.30
C GLU A 17 -14.48 -7.43 -10.95
N PRO A 18 -14.37 -7.37 -12.29
CA PRO A 18 -13.52 -6.38 -12.97
C PRO A 18 -13.81 -4.90 -12.64
N ASN A 19 -15.04 -4.59 -12.24
CA ASN A 19 -15.47 -3.23 -11.90
C ASN A 19 -15.31 -2.89 -10.41
N ASP A 20 -14.84 -3.83 -9.59
CA ASP A 20 -14.64 -3.59 -8.17
C ASP A 20 -13.47 -2.62 -7.95
N SER A 21 -13.64 -1.77 -6.95
CA SER A 21 -12.58 -0.86 -6.49
C SER A 21 -11.82 -1.53 -5.36
N ILE A 22 -10.53 -1.79 -5.58
CA ILE A 22 -9.68 -2.53 -4.66
C ILE A 22 -8.67 -1.55 -4.06
N PHE A 23 -8.53 -1.57 -2.75
CA PHE A 23 -7.47 -0.84 -2.05
C PHE A 23 -6.58 -1.83 -1.31
N THR A 24 -5.26 -1.75 -1.51
CA THR A 24 -4.30 -2.61 -0.81
C THR A 24 -3.38 -1.81 0.08
N ILE A 25 -3.30 -2.24 1.35
CA ILE A 25 -2.41 -1.70 2.38
C ILE A 25 -1.90 -2.85 3.25
N GLY A 26 -0.63 -2.79 3.64
CA GLY A 26 -0.03 -3.86 4.43
C GLY A 26 1.46 -4.00 4.18
N SER A 27 1.96 -5.21 4.36
CA SER A 27 3.33 -5.57 4.03
C SER A 27 3.57 -5.55 2.51
N CYS A 28 4.79 -5.93 2.08
CA CYS A 28 5.12 -6.12 0.66
C CYS A 28 4.17 -7.11 -0.06
N PHE A 29 3.50 -7.99 0.67
CA PHE A 29 2.47 -8.85 0.09
C PHE A 29 1.29 -8.03 -0.48
N ALA A 30 0.80 -7.04 0.26
CA ALA A 30 -0.32 -6.20 -0.17
C ALA A 30 0.03 -5.38 -1.42
N GLU A 31 1.27 -4.91 -1.52
CA GLU A 31 1.79 -4.22 -2.70
C GLU A 31 1.84 -5.15 -3.92
N ASN A 32 2.38 -6.36 -3.77
CA ASN A 32 2.44 -7.35 -4.85
C ASN A 32 1.04 -7.75 -5.35
N ILE A 33 0.08 -7.95 -4.43
CA ILE A 33 -1.30 -8.24 -4.80
C ILE A 33 -1.96 -7.05 -5.51
N GLY A 34 -1.71 -5.82 -5.04
CA GLY A 34 -2.19 -4.62 -5.70
C GLY A 34 -1.64 -4.47 -7.12
N ASN A 35 -0.34 -4.73 -7.31
CA ASN A 35 0.32 -4.72 -8.62
C ASN A 35 -0.23 -5.82 -9.55
N TYR A 36 -0.56 -6.99 -8.99
CA TYR A 36 -1.24 -8.06 -9.74
C TYR A 36 -2.60 -7.56 -10.26
N PHE A 37 -3.43 -6.93 -9.42
CA PHE A 37 -4.71 -6.36 -9.86
C PHE A 37 -4.54 -5.27 -10.94
N LEU A 38 -3.58 -4.36 -10.76
CA LEU A 38 -3.27 -3.31 -11.75
C LEU A 38 -2.84 -3.91 -13.10
N LYS A 39 -2.02 -4.97 -13.08
CA LYS A 39 -1.59 -5.69 -14.29
C LYS A 39 -2.78 -6.20 -15.10
N TYR A 40 -3.83 -6.66 -14.42
CA TYR A 40 -5.07 -7.15 -15.05
C TYR A 40 -6.16 -6.09 -15.18
N LYS A 41 -5.81 -4.80 -15.09
CA LYS A 41 -6.68 -3.65 -15.35
C LYS A 41 -7.89 -3.51 -14.41
N PHE A 42 -7.84 -4.13 -13.23
CA PHE A 42 -8.80 -3.83 -12.17
C PHE A 42 -8.63 -2.39 -11.68
N ASN A 43 -9.71 -1.79 -11.18
CA ASN A 43 -9.64 -0.50 -10.50
C ASN A 43 -9.00 -0.67 -9.12
N SER A 44 -7.67 -0.60 -9.06
CA SER A 44 -6.90 -0.86 -7.84
C SER A 44 -6.08 0.37 -7.42
N LEU A 45 -6.01 0.63 -6.12
CA LEU A 45 -5.15 1.63 -5.50
C LEU A 45 -4.24 0.94 -4.49
N ILE A 46 -2.93 1.08 -4.68
CA ILE A 46 -1.93 0.67 -3.72
C ILE A 46 -1.65 1.84 -2.79
N ASN A 47 -1.60 1.60 -1.48
CA ASN A 47 -1.32 2.66 -0.52
C ASN A 47 0.03 3.37 -0.81
N PRO A 48 0.08 4.72 -0.80
CA PRO A 48 1.30 5.47 -1.17
C PRO A 48 2.31 5.61 -0.02
N PHE A 49 1.95 5.17 1.19
CA PHE A 49 2.78 5.26 2.39
C PHE A 49 3.81 4.11 2.47
N GLY A 50 3.82 3.21 1.48
CA GLY A 50 4.75 2.09 1.39
C GLY A 50 4.34 0.87 2.20
N VAL A 51 5.35 0.14 2.69
CA VAL A 51 5.16 -1.10 3.43
C VAL A 51 4.76 -0.78 4.88
N LEU A 52 3.47 -0.91 5.18
CA LEU A 52 2.88 -0.64 6.50
C LEU A 52 2.28 -1.92 7.09
N TYR A 53 3.06 -2.71 7.82
CA TYR A 53 2.58 -3.98 8.39
C TYR A 53 1.87 -3.85 9.74
N ASN A 54 2.37 -2.99 10.63
CA ASN A 54 1.81 -2.91 11.98
C ASN A 54 0.57 -1.99 12.01
N ALA A 55 -0.38 -2.30 12.90
CA ALA A 55 -1.65 -1.59 12.98
C ALA A 55 -1.50 -0.09 13.32
N ALA A 56 -0.49 0.29 14.11
CA ALA A 56 -0.27 1.69 14.47
C ALA A 56 0.17 2.53 13.25
N SER A 57 1.06 2.02 12.42
CA SER A 57 1.47 2.70 11.19
C SER A 57 0.33 2.81 10.17
N ILE A 58 -0.50 1.76 10.03
CA ILE A 58 -1.71 1.80 9.19
C ILE A 58 -2.69 2.85 9.72
N LYS A 59 -2.92 2.91 11.03
CA LYS A 59 -3.76 3.95 11.64
C LYS A 59 -3.22 5.35 11.30
N ASN A 60 -1.91 5.58 11.46
CA ASN A 60 -1.30 6.87 11.19
C ASN A 60 -1.49 7.30 9.73
N SER A 61 -1.39 6.39 8.75
CA SER A 61 -1.62 6.74 7.35
C SER A 61 -3.08 7.15 7.10
N PHE A 62 -4.04 6.46 7.69
CA PHE A 62 -5.45 6.88 7.64
C PHE A 62 -5.69 8.23 8.32
N GLU A 63 -5.03 8.53 9.43
CA GLU A 63 -5.11 9.85 10.09
C GLU A 63 -4.56 10.96 9.19
N LEU A 64 -3.44 10.73 8.51
CA LEU A 64 -2.86 11.69 7.55
C LEU A 64 -3.82 11.94 6.36
N ILE A 65 -4.42 10.88 5.81
CA ILE A 65 -5.40 10.97 4.72
C ILE A 65 -6.65 11.73 5.16
N THR A 66 -7.24 11.33 6.29
CA THR A 66 -8.54 11.87 6.75
C THR A 66 -8.43 13.30 7.26
N SER A 67 -7.29 13.67 7.86
CA SER A 67 -6.97 15.06 8.21
C SER A 67 -6.60 15.93 7.00
N LYS A 68 -6.48 15.34 5.80
CA LYS A 68 -6.02 16.01 4.58
C LYS A 68 -4.69 16.72 4.80
N LYS A 69 -3.75 16.07 5.50
CA LYS A 69 -2.41 16.61 5.74
C LYS A 69 -1.76 16.93 4.40
N VAL A 70 -1.50 18.21 4.18
CA VAL A 70 -0.69 18.69 3.06
C VAL A 70 0.76 18.62 3.49
N PHE A 71 1.55 17.88 2.72
CA PHE A 71 3.00 17.82 2.90
C PHE A 71 3.63 19.03 2.21
N ALA A 72 4.52 19.69 2.93
CA ALA A 72 5.34 20.79 2.41
C ALA A 72 6.81 20.44 2.61
N LYS A 73 7.70 21.25 2.03
CA LYS A 73 9.16 21.08 2.13
C LYS A 73 9.68 20.94 3.58
N VAL A 74 8.98 21.53 4.57
CA VAL A 74 9.31 21.41 6.00
C VAL A 74 9.07 20.00 6.56
N ASP A 75 8.21 19.20 5.92
CA ASP A 75 7.95 17.81 6.27
C ASP A 75 8.94 16.84 5.60
N LEU A 76 9.86 17.35 4.78
CA LEU A 76 10.86 16.59 4.02
C LEU A 76 12.25 16.74 4.64
N ILE A 77 13.09 15.74 4.38
CA ILE A 77 14.47 15.69 4.83
C ILE A 77 15.37 15.61 3.62
N PHE A 78 16.36 16.49 3.55
CA PHE A 78 17.37 16.44 2.52
C PHE A 78 18.58 15.64 3.01
N ASP A 79 18.85 14.52 2.36
CA ASP A 79 20.01 13.67 2.64
C ASP A 79 20.60 13.16 1.32
N GLN A 80 21.92 13.05 1.24
CA GLN A 80 22.62 12.47 0.07
C GLN A 80 22.25 13.03 -1.32
N GLY A 81 21.78 14.27 -1.39
CA GLY A 81 21.40 14.91 -2.65
C GLY A 81 19.94 14.68 -3.07
N GLU A 82 19.12 14.07 -2.21
CA GLU A 82 17.71 13.80 -2.43
C GLU A 82 16.85 14.31 -1.28
N TRP A 83 15.58 14.57 -1.58
CA TRP A 83 14.53 14.86 -0.64
C TRP A 83 13.76 13.59 -0.33
N HIS A 84 13.60 13.31 0.96
CA HIS A 84 12.91 12.13 1.47
C HIS A 84 11.74 12.52 2.37
N SER A 85 10.73 11.64 2.44
CA SER A 85 9.64 11.74 3.39
C SER A 85 9.64 10.50 4.29
N PHE A 86 9.67 10.67 5.61
CA PHE A 86 9.50 9.56 6.55
C PHE A 86 8.08 8.98 6.59
N PHE A 87 7.15 9.63 5.90
CA PHE A 87 5.76 9.19 5.82
C PHE A 87 5.47 8.42 4.53
N HIS A 88 6.34 8.47 3.51
CA HIS A 88 6.07 7.85 2.21
C HIS A 88 7.10 6.78 1.86
N HIS A 89 6.76 5.96 0.88
CA HIS A 89 7.70 5.01 0.31
C HIS A 89 8.92 5.74 -0.28
N SER A 90 10.09 5.09 -0.31
CA SER A 90 11.32 5.67 -0.86
C SER A 90 11.21 6.02 -2.34
N ASP A 91 10.26 5.45 -3.07
CA ASP A 91 9.98 5.80 -4.47
C ASP A 91 9.53 7.26 -4.67
N PHE A 92 9.11 7.93 -3.59
CA PHE A 92 8.83 9.37 -3.60
C PHE A 92 10.08 10.23 -3.40
N SER A 93 11.26 9.62 -3.20
CA SER A 93 12.51 10.38 -3.06
C SER A 93 12.92 10.97 -4.40
N ASN A 94 13.40 12.22 -4.39
CA ASN A 94 13.74 12.93 -5.61
C ASN A 94 14.79 14.02 -5.36
N HIS A 95 15.51 14.46 -6.40
CA HIS A 95 16.45 15.59 -6.31
C HIS A 95 15.74 16.95 -6.15
N SER A 96 14.44 17.00 -6.45
CA SER A 96 13.55 18.16 -6.25
C SER A 96 12.63 17.92 -5.06
N ALA A 97 12.25 18.99 -4.36
CA ALA A 97 11.38 18.92 -3.19
C ALA A 97 9.89 18.99 -3.57
N GLU A 98 9.60 19.17 -4.86
CA GLU A 98 8.29 19.39 -5.45
C GLU A 98 7.63 18.09 -5.92
#